data_AF-M5RVR4-F1
#
_entry.id   AF-M5RVR4-F1
#
_cell.length_a   1.000
_cell.length_b   1.000
_cell.length_c   1.000
_cell.angle_alpha   90.00
_cell.angle_beta   90.00
_cell.angle_gamma   90.00
#
_symmetry.space_group_name_H-M   'P 1'
#
loop_
_entity.id
_entity.type
_entity.pdbx_description
1 polymer ?
#
loop_
_entity_poly.entity_id
_entity_poly.type
_entity_poly.pdbx_seq_one_letter_code
_entity_poly.pdbx_strand_id
1 'polypeptide(L)'
;MNLFMISLPDDPRRRQSGLSKIQPLNLPFEVVDGVEAAKWRTDQLPVSAKTLREMRVGEIGCYLAHLRALRRVVDYRLPWACILEDDFCFEADPDFGLVEIERSLPREFDYIHLQRNIGQNSKFAVVENHGPYNRVCETPLGTVGYLISYRLANYILRTHSQCEQPIDHLYAKLSHRGLFYATVKPLVGVQLGLDSAINP
;
A
#
# COMPACT_ATOMS: atom_id res chain seq x y z
N MET A 1 -13.06 -0.17 11.22
CA MET A 1 -11.85 -0.23 10.37
C MET A 1 -10.57 -0.15 11.19
N ASN A 2 -9.53 -0.91 10.81
CA ASN A 2 -8.16 -0.76 11.33
C ASN A 2 -7.28 -0.11 10.25
N LEU A 3 -6.46 0.86 10.65
CA LEU A 3 -5.59 1.62 9.76
C LEU A 3 -4.13 1.49 10.21
N PHE A 4 -3.24 1.20 9.26
CA PHE A 4 -1.80 1.19 9.45
C PHE A 4 -1.16 2.27 8.60
N MET A 5 -0.47 3.22 9.23
CA MET A 5 0.31 4.25 8.53
C MET A 5 1.79 3.86 8.55
N ILE A 6 2.36 3.62 7.37
CA ILE A 6 3.79 3.35 7.20
C ILE A 6 4.53 4.68 7.17
N SER A 7 5.55 4.81 8.02
CA SER A 7 6.40 5.99 8.05
C SER A 7 7.78 5.65 8.58
N LEU A 8 8.84 6.25 8.04
CA LEU A 8 10.20 6.08 8.59
C LEU A 8 10.30 6.77 9.96
N PRO A 9 10.90 6.13 10.98
CA PRO A 9 11.13 6.76 12.29
C PRO A 9 12.02 8.00 12.21
N ASP A 10 13.01 7.98 11.32
CA ASP A 10 14.03 9.02 11.18
C ASP A 10 13.59 10.18 10.26
N ASP A 11 12.31 10.20 9.82
CA ASP A 11 11.70 11.36 9.15
C ASP A 11 10.49 11.90 9.94
N PRO A 12 10.74 12.67 11.02
CA PRO A 12 9.67 13.20 11.86
C PRO A 12 8.76 14.18 11.12
N ARG A 13 9.24 14.83 10.05
CA ARG A 13 8.43 15.78 9.27
C ARG A 13 7.38 15.05 8.43
N ARG A 14 7.78 14.01 7.69
CA ARG A 14 6.82 13.18 6.92
C ARG A 14 5.86 12.47 7.85
N ARG A 15 6.35 11.89 8.94
CA ARG A 15 5.50 11.27 9.97
C ARG A 15 4.45 12.23 10.52
N GLN A 16 4.85 13.43 10.94
CA GLN A 16 3.92 14.42 11.46
C GLN A 16 2.91 14.90 10.40
N SER A 17 3.33 15.01 9.14
CA SER A 17 2.43 15.32 8.02
C SER A 17 1.36 14.24 7.80
N GLY A 18 1.73 12.96 7.89
CA GLY A 18 0.76 11.86 7.84
C GLY A 18 -0.21 11.89 9.04
N LEU A 19 0.33 12.04 10.25
CA LEU A 19 -0.47 12.06 11.48
C LEU A 19 -1.51 13.19 11.50
N SER A 20 -1.15 14.39 11.06
CA SER A 20 -2.06 15.55 11.07
C SER A 20 -3.27 15.37 10.14
N LYS A 21 -3.17 14.48 9.13
CA LYS A 21 -4.27 14.13 8.23
C LYS A 21 -5.16 13.03 8.81
N ILE A 22 -4.59 12.05 9.51
CA ILE A 22 -5.34 10.89 10.06
C ILE A 22 -6.06 11.25 11.36
N GLN A 23 -5.42 12.01 12.25
CA GLN A 23 -5.96 12.33 13.57
C GLN A 23 -7.37 12.95 13.53
N PRO A 24 -7.68 13.91 12.63
CA PRO A 24 -9.02 14.50 12.54
C PRO A 24 -10.13 13.51 12.15
N LEU A 25 -9.78 12.35 11.56
CA LEU A 25 -10.77 11.34 11.17
C LEU A 25 -11.35 10.59 12.39
N ASN A 26 -10.72 10.69 13.56
CA ASN A 26 -11.10 9.96 14.78
C ASN A 26 -11.21 8.43 14.57
N LEU A 27 -10.40 7.89 13.67
CA LEU A 27 -10.29 6.46 13.41
C LEU A 27 -9.15 5.84 14.23
N PRO A 28 -9.30 4.63 14.76
CA PRO A 28 -8.18 3.89 15.34
C PRO A 28 -7.12 3.63 14.27
N PHE A 29 -5.87 4.02 14.56
CA PHE A 29 -4.74 3.75 13.68
C PHE A 29 -3.49 3.37 14.48
N GLU A 30 -2.57 2.70 13.79
CA GLU A 30 -1.25 2.37 14.31
C GLU A 30 -0.17 2.81 13.30
N VAL A 31 0.94 3.36 13.80
CA VAL A 31 2.10 3.68 12.97
C VAL A 31 2.97 2.43 12.85
N VAL A 32 3.25 2.03 11.62
CA VAL A 32 4.17 0.94 11.30
C VAL A 32 5.50 1.56 10.86
N ASP A 33 6.56 1.27 11.61
CA ASP A 33 7.88 1.78 11.27
C ASP A 33 8.37 1.23 9.92
N GLY A 34 8.71 2.16 9.03
CA GLY A 34 9.35 1.88 7.76
C GLY A 34 10.72 1.19 7.93
N VAL A 35 11.28 0.74 6.81
CA VAL A 35 12.59 0.08 6.78
C VAL A 35 13.55 0.90 5.96
N GLU A 36 14.61 1.39 6.60
CA GLU A 36 15.71 2.07 5.92
C GLU A 36 16.75 1.04 5.48
N ALA A 37 16.46 0.35 4.37
CA ALA A 37 17.30 -0.74 3.88
C ALA A 37 18.74 -0.31 3.55
N ALA A 38 18.98 1.00 3.32
CA ALA A 38 20.31 1.56 3.10
C ALA A 38 21.25 1.42 4.31
N LYS A 39 20.71 1.28 5.53
CA LYS A 39 21.48 1.05 6.76
C LYS A 39 21.86 -0.42 6.96
N TRP A 40 21.34 -1.34 6.14
CA TRP A 40 21.56 -2.77 6.31
C TRP A 40 22.74 -3.23 5.47
N ARG A 41 23.43 -4.29 5.92
CA ARG A 41 24.44 -4.94 5.07
C ARG A 41 23.74 -5.68 3.94
N THR A 42 24.34 -5.64 2.75
CA THR A 42 23.78 -6.26 1.55
C THR A 42 23.46 -7.75 1.70
N ASP A 43 24.29 -8.49 2.43
CA ASP A 43 24.11 -9.92 2.72
C ASP A 43 22.96 -10.21 3.70
N GLN A 44 22.39 -9.18 4.34
CA GLN A 44 21.25 -9.29 5.25
C GLN A 44 19.92 -8.91 4.59
N LEU A 45 19.96 -8.31 3.39
CA LEU A 45 18.74 -7.96 2.67
C LEU A 45 18.08 -9.25 2.15
N PRO A 46 16.77 -9.46 2.36
CA PRO A 46 16.04 -10.64 1.88
C PRO A 46 15.71 -10.48 0.39
N VAL A 47 16.74 -10.35 -0.44
CA VAL A 47 16.68 -10.06 -1.87
C VAL A 47 17.75 -10.88 -2.57
N SER A 48 17.45 -11.41 -3.75
CA SER A 48 18.46 -12.13 -4.52
C SER A 48 19.54 -11.17 -5.05
N ALA A 49 20.77 -11.64 -5.26
CA ALA A 49 21.82 -10.82 -5.87
C ALA A 49 21.48 -10.32 -7.29
N LYS A 50 20.59 -11.02 -8.00
CA LYS A 50 20.04 -10.57 -9.28
C LYS A 50 19.11 -9.38 -9.06
N THR A 51 18.09 -9.56 -8.23
CA THR A 51 17.07 -8.54 -7.94
C THR A 51 17.68 -7.28 -7.34
N LEU A 52 18.71 -7.42 -6.50
CA LEU A 52 19.41 -6.28 -5.91
C LEU A 52 20.05 -5.34 -6.96
N ARG A 53 20.40 -5.85 -8.14
CA ARG A 53 20.92 -5.02 -9.25
C ARG A 53 19.80 -4.34 -10.04
N GLU A 54 18.57 -4.82 -9.90
CA GLU A 54 17.40 -4.38 -10.65
C GLU A 54 16.50 -3.44 -9.82
N MET A 55 16.62 -3.47 -8.49
CA MET A 55 15.85 -2.65 -7.55
C MET A 55 16.71 -1.61 -6.84
N ARG A 56 16.12 -0.46 -6.57
CA ARG A 56 16.69 0.55 -5.67
C ARG A 56 16.55 0.09 -4.23
N VAL A 57 17.52 0.47 -3.40
CA VAL A 57 17.50 0.13 -1.97
C VAL A 57 16.25 0.69 -1.27
N GLY A 58 15.78 1.86 -1.69
CA GLY A 58 14.51 2.44 -1.20
C GLY A 58 13.29 1.57 -1.52
N GLU A 59 13.25 0.91 -2.68
CA GLU A 59 12.15 -0.01 -3.04
C GLU A 59 12.16 -1.27 -2.18
N ILE A 60 13.35 -1.76 -1.80
CA ILE A 60 13.50 -2.86 -0.85
C ILE A 60 12.99 -2.44 0.54
N GLY A 61 13.34 -1.23 0.99
CA GLY A 61 12.84 -0.67 2.24
C GLY A 61 11.31 -0.54 2.27
N CYS A 62 10.74 0.00 1.19
CA CYS A 62 9.29 0.07 0.98
C CYS A 62 8.66 -1.32 1.06
N TYR A 63 9.15 -2.30 0.29
CA TYR A 63 8.67 -3.68 0.30
C TYR A 63 8.62 -4.27 1.71
N LEU A 64 9.71 -4.14 2.46
CA LEU A 64 9.81 -4.68 3.82
C LEU A 64 8.90 -3.95 4.82
N ALA A 65 8.70 -2.65 4.66
CA ALA A 65 7.76 -1.88 5.46
C ALA A 65 6.32 -2.36 5.23
N HIS A 66 5.92 -2.62 3.98
CA HIS A 66 4.62 -3.21 3.68
C HIS A 66 4.49 -4.60 4.29
N LEU A 67 5.51 -5.47 4.20
CA LEU A 67 5.45 -6.78 4.88
C LEU A 67 5.24 -6.66 6.40
N ARG A 68 5.81 -5.64 7.06
CA ARG A 68 5.53 -5.38 8.49
C ARG A 68 4.08 -5.00 8.73
N ALA A 69 3.49 -4.16 7.88
CA ALA A 69 2.08 -3.80 7.98
C ALA A 69 1.17 -5.01 7.72
N LEU A 70 1.46 -5.82 6.70
CA LEU A 70 0.75 -7.08 6.41
C LEU A 70 0.85 -8.06 7.58
N ARG A 71 1.99 -8.10 8.27
CA ARG A 71 2.17 -8.93 9.46
C ARG A 71 1.20 -8.55 10.57
N ARG A 72 0.94 -7.26 10.80
CA ARG A 72 -0.08 -6.80 11.77
C ARG A 72 -1.48 -7.27 11.40
N VAL A 73 -1.85 -7.22 10.12
CA VAL A 73 -3.14 -7.76 9.64
C VAL A 73 -3.30 -9.23 10.04
N VAL A 74 -2.24 -10.03 9.86
CA VAL A 74 -2.25 -11.47 10.17
C VAL A 74 -2.21 -11.75 11.67
N ASP A 75 -1.27 -11.13 12.40
CA ASP A 75 -1.06 -11.38 13.82
C ASP A 75 -2.29 -10.95 14.64
N TYR A 76 -2.93 -9.84 14.27
CA TYR A 76 -4.16 -9.36 14.91
C TYR A 76 -5.42 -10.06 14.37
N ARG A 77 -5.29 -10.94 13.37
CA ARG A 77 -6.41 -11.67 12.73
C ARG A 77 -7.50 -10.74 12.19
N LEU A 78 -7.10 -9.61 11.63
CA LEU A 78 -8.03 -8.64 11.04
C LEU A 78 -8.57 -9.19 9.73
N PRO A 79 -9.89 -9.11 9.44
CA PRO A 79 -10.44 -9.57 8.17
C PRO A 79 -9.83 -8.83 6.98
N TRP A 80 -9.51 -7.55 7.18
CA TRP A 80 -8.79 -6.68 6.26
C TRP A 80 -8.28 -5.45 7.05
N ALA A 81 -7.40 -4.66 6.44
CA ALA A 81 -6.98 -3.36 6.98
C ALA A 81 -6.73 -2.33 5.87
N CYS A 82 -6.76 -1.05 6.23
CA CYS A 82 -6.29 0.05 5.39
C CYS A 82 -4.80 0.31 5.66
N ILE A 83 -4.00 0.36 4.60
CA ILE A 83 -2.57 0.70 4.65
C ILE A 83 -2.39 2.04 3.94
N LEU A 84 -1.75 3.01 4.61
CA LEU A 84 -1.36 4.29 4.05
C LEU A 84 0.15 4.49 4.21
N GLU A 85 0.82 5.11 3.24
CA GLU A 85 2.17 5.69 3.41
C GLU A 85 2.05 7.11 3.99
N ASP A 86 3.13 7.68 4.51
CA ASP A 86 3.12 8.99 5.22
C ASP A 86 3.03 10.23 4.31
N ASP A 87 3.31 10.06 3.02
CA ASP A 87 3.17 11.10 2.00
C ASP A 87 1.80 11.13 1.31
N PHE A 88 0.80 10.40 1.83
CA PHE A 88 -0.55 10.45 1.30
C PHE A 88 -1.20 11.84 1.47
N CYS A 89 -2.12 12.19 0.58
CA CYS A 89 -3.10 13.27 0.78
C CYS A 89 -4.51 12.77 0.46
N PHE A 90 -5.55 13.38 1.02
CA PHE A 90 -6.93 13.08 0.63
C PHE A 90 -7.31 13.84 -0.63
N GLU A 91 -8.02 13.17 -1.53
CA GLU A 91 -8.57 13.78 -2.74
C GLU A 91 -9.79 14.66 -2.40
N ALA A 92 -9.99 15.71 -3.18
CA ALA A 92 -11.01 16.74 -2.89
C ALA A 92 -12.45 16.34 -3.28
N ASP A 93 -12.60 15.42 -4.23
CA ASP A 93 -13.90 14.95 -4.75
C ASP A 93 -13.93 13.42 -4.87
N PRO A 94 -13.85 12.66 -3.75
CA PRO A 94 -14.04 11.22 -3.78
C PRO A 94 -15.53 10.85 -3.79
N ASP A 95 -15.87 9.65 -4.25
CA ASP A 95 -17.27 9.16 -4.17
C ASP A 95 -17.72 8.94 -2.71
N PHE A 96 -16.77 8.66 -1.81
CA PHE A 96 -16.96 8.51 -0.37
C PHE A 96 -15.62 8.75 0.35
N GLY A 97 -15.67 9.15 1.62
CA GLY A 97 -14.48 9.34 2.44
C GLY A 97 -13.99 8.03 3.07
N LEU A 98 -12.79 8.09 3.65
CA LEU A 98 -12.19 6.94 4.33
C LEU A 98 -13.05 6.47 5.53
N VAL A 99 -13.78 7.38 6.19
CA VAL A 99 -14.67 7.06 7.32
C VAL A 99 -15.90 6.26 6.85
N GLU A 100 -16.37 6.49 5.64
CA GLU A 100 -17.57 5.84 5.08
C GLU A 100 -17.26 4.54 4.33
N ILE A 101 -15.98 4.23 4.09
CA ILE A 101 -15.56 3.16 3.16
C ILE A 101 -16.18 1.80 3.47
N GLU A 102 -16.34 1.44 4.76
CA GLU A 102 -16.91 0.15 5.17
C GLU A 102 -18.32 -0.08 4.65
N ARG A 103 -19.09 0.99 4.39
CA ARG A 103 -20.48 0.92 3.91
C ARG A 103 -20.57 0.62 2.42
N SER A 104 -19.51 0.88 1.66
CA SER A 104 -19.49 0.72 0.20
C SER A 104 -18.69 -0.51 -0.25
N LEU A 105 -17.90 -1.14 0.62
CA LEU A 105 -17.01 -2.25 0.26
C LEU A 105 -17.72 -3.36 -0.54
N PRO A 106 -17.06 -3.90 -1.58
CA PRO A 106 -17.47 -5.17 -2.16
C PRO A 106 -17.57 -6.26 -1.09
N ARG A 107 -18.53 -7.19 -1.25
CA ARG A 107 -18.77 -8.28 -0.29
C ARG A 107 -17.51 -9.11 -0.02
N GLU A 108 -16.70 -9.32 -1.05
CA GLU A 108 -15.42 -10.00 -0.99
C GLU A 108 -14.38 -9.22 -1.81
N PHE A 109 -13.18 -9.09 -1.26
CA PHE A 109 -12.03 -8.52 -1.97
C PHE A 109 -10.74 -9.06 -1.36
N ASP A 110 -9.66 -9.02 -2.15
CA ASP A 110 -8.30 -9.24 -1.66
C ASP A 110 -7.53 -7.94 -1.51
N TYR A 111 -7.75 -7.01 -2.45
CA TYR A 111 -7.06 -5.74 -2.51
C TYR A 111 -7.95 -4.68 -3.12
N ILE A 112 -7.93 -3.47 -2.55
CA ILE A 112 -8.58 -2.30 -3.15
C ILE A 112 -7.56 -1.17 -3.24
N HIS A 113 -7.24 -0.76 -4.46
CA HIS A 113 -6.41 0.40 -4.72
C HIS A 113 -7.21 1.68 -4.43
N LEU A 114 -6.71 2.54 -3.54
CA LEU A 114 -7.40 3.78 -3.14
C LEU A 114 -6.76 5.03 -3.75
N GLN A 115 -5.51 4.92 -4.21
CA GLN A 115 -4.75 6.08 -4.62
C GLN A 115 -5.02 6.49 -6.08
N ARG A 116 -4.73 7.75 -6.40
CA ARG A 116 -4.63 8.23 -7.78
C ARG A 116 -3.48 7.54 -8.50
N ASN A 117 -3.70 7.19 -9.76
CA ASN A 117 -2.67 6.68 -10.64
C ASN A 117 -1.55 7.72 -10.79
N ILE A 118 -0.41 7.47 -10.16
CA ILE A 118 0.81 8.27 -10.23
C ILE A 118 1.73 7.85 -11.39
N GLY A 119 1.38 6.78 -12.12
CA GLY A 119 2.10 6.29 -13.29
C GLY A 119 1.23 5.41 -14.19
N GLN A 120 1.72 5.10 -15.40
CA GLN A 120 1.04 4.21 -16.33
C GLN A 120 1.49 2.77 -16.13
N ASN A 121 0.59 1.90 -15.66
CA ASN A 121 0.74 0.47 -15.90
C ASN A 121 0.08 0.15 -17.24
N SER A 122 0.87 -0.13 -18.28
CA SER A 122 0.34 -0.42 -19.62
C SER A 122 -0.51 -1.69 -19.70
N LYS A 123 -0.44 -2.55 -18.68
CA LYS A 123 -1.26 -3.77 -18.58
C LYS A 123 -2.52 -3.59 -17.75
N PHE A 124 -2.69 -2.45 -17.07
CA PHE A 124 -3.88 -2.17 -16.27
C PHE A 124 -5.13 -2.22 -17.13
N ALA A 125 -6.13 -2.96 -16.66
CA ALA A 125 -7.42 -3.07 -17.30
C ALA A 125 -8.55 -3.09 -16.27
N VAL A 126 -9.61 -2.33 -16.54
CA VAL A 126 -10.89 -2.51 -15.87
C VAL A 126 -11.59 -3.71 -16.51
N VAL A 127 -11.94 -4.69 -15.69
CA VAL A 127 -12.62 -5.93 -16.10
C VAL A 127 -14.12 -5.79 -15.95
N GLU A 128 -14.58 -5.09 -14.92
CA GLU A 128 -15.99 -4.95 -14.58
C GLU A 128 -16.21 -3.72 -13.69
N ASN A 129 -17.33 -3.01 -13.91
CA ASN A 129 -17.73 -1.89 -13.04
C ASN A 129 -18.54 -2.41 -11.84
N HIS A 130 -18.24 -1.94 -10.64
CA HIS A 130 -18.87 -2.37 -9.39
C HIS A 130 -19.17 -1.16 -8.48
N GLY A 131 -20.13 -0.33 -8.93
CA GLY A 131 -20.52 0.89 -8.21
C GLY A 131 -19.37 1.91 -8.16
N PRO A 132 -18.94 2.36 -6.96
CA PRO A 132 -17.82 3.30 -6.85
C PRO A 132 -16.44 2.61 -6.92
N TYR A 133 -16.41 1.33 -7.29
CA TYR A 133 -15.21 0.55 -7.55
C TYR A 133 -15.24 -0.04 -8.95
N ASN A 134 -14.06 -0.28 -9.50
CA ASN A 134 -13.85 -1.10 -10.69
C ASN A 134 -13.13 -2.37 -10.27
N ARG A 135 -13.60 -3.54 -10.73
CA ARG A 135 -12.80 -4.76 -10.68
C ARG A 135 -11.71 -4.66 -11.74
N VAL A 136 -10.47 -4.95 -11.36
CA VAL A 136 -9.31 -4.70 -12.20
C VAL A 136 -8.44 -5.94 -12.36
N CYS A 137 -7.75 -6.01 -13.48
CA CYS A 137 -6.64 -6.90 -13.74
C CYS A 137 -5.42 -6.02 -14.01
N GLU A 138 -4.29 -6.39 -13.39
CA GLU A 138 -3.08 -5.56 -13.24
C GLU A 138 -3.42 -4.22 -12.58
N THR A 139 -3.01 -4.01 -11.33
CA THR A 139 -3.32 -2.75 -10.61
C THR A 139 -2.54 -1.57 -11.19
N PRO A 140 -3.02 -0.34 -11.01
CA PRO A 140 -2.13 0.81 -11.14
C PRO A 140 -0.94 0.67 -10.18
N LEU A 141 0.19 1.29 -10.55
CA LEU A 141 1.41 1.25 -9.74
C LEU A 141 1.36 2.25 -8.58
N GLY A 142 2.13 1.95 -7.53
CA GLY A 142 2.19 2.65 -6.25
C GLY A 142 1.31 2.07 -5.13
N THR A 143 1.67 2.41 -3.89
CA THR A 143 1.13 1.79 -2.66
C THR A 143 0.85 2.78 -1.53
N VAL A 144 0.77 4.07 -1.84
CA VAL A 144 0.47 5.17 -0.91
C VAL A 144 -0.85 4.96 -0.17
N GLY A 145 -1.83 4.31 -0.79
CA GLY A 145 -3.03 3.88 -0.07
C GLY A 145 -3.78 2.72 -0.70
N TYR A 146 -4.08 1.71 0.11
CA TYR A 146 -4.85 0.54 -0.29
C TYR A 146 -5.53 -0.17 0.88
N LEU A 147 -6.57 -0.96 0.59
CA LEU A 147 -7.09 -1.98 1.49
C LEU A 147 -6.54 -3.35 1.13
N ILE A 148 -6.31 -4.21 2.11
CA ILE A 148 -5.88 -5.59 1.89
C ILE A 148 -6.55 -6.56 2.85
N SER A 149 -6.99 -7.70 2.33
CA SER A 149 -7.61 -8.77 3.12
C SER A 149 -6.59 -9.60 3.90
N TYR A 150 -7.05 -10.23 4.99
CA TYR A 150 -6.28 -11.24 5.73
C TYR A 150 -5.70 -12.30 4.79
N ARG A 151 -6.52 -12.78 3.86
CA ARG A 151 -6.19 -13.87 2.95
C ARG A 151 -4.99 -13.51 2.08
N LEU A 152 -5.03 -12.34 1.45
CA LEU A 152 -3.94 -11.88 0.60
C LEU A 152 -2.69 -11.54 1.42
N ALA A 153 -2.85 -10.86 2.56
CA ALA A 153 -1.73 -10.54 3.47
C ALA A 153 -0.99 -11.82 3.91
N ASN A 154 -1.72 -12.83 4.38
CA ASN A 154 -1.16 -14.12 4.78
C ASN A 154 -0.51 -14.87 3.61
N TYR A 155 -1.11 -14.83 2.42
CA TYR A 155 -0.52 -15.44 1.23
C TYR A 155 0.83 -14.81 0.89
N ILE A 156 0.90 -13.48 0.83
CA ILE A 156 2.13 -12.73 0.53
C ILE A 156 3.21 -13.05 1.55
N LEU A 157 2.91 -13.01 2.85
CA LEU A 157 3.89 -13.31 3.90
C LEU A 157 4.45 -14.73 3.82
N ARG A 158 3.67 -15.70 3.34
CA ARG A 158 4.10 -17.09 3.21
C ARG A 158 4.89 -17.40 1.93
N THR A 159 4.65 -16.64 0.86
CA THR A 159 5.11 -17.00 -0.49
C THR A 159 6.02 -15.95 -1.13
N HIS A 160 6.01 -14.72 -0.61
CA HIS A 160 6.76 -13.57 -1.14
C HIS A 160 7.47 -12.82 0.01
N SER A 161 8.01 -13.55 0.98
CA SER A 161 8.81 -12.97 2.07
C SER A 161 10.16 -12.44 1.59
N GLN A 162 10.65 -12.94 0.45
CA GLN A 162 11.81 -12.40 -0.26
C GLN A 162 11.34 -11.32 -1.24
N CYS A 163 12.09 -10.23 -1.30
CA CYS A 163 11.89 -9.14 -2.24
C CYS A 163 12.40 -9.58 -3.62
N GLU A 164 11.50 -9.81 -4.56
CA GLU A 164 11.84 -10.20 -5.95
C GLU A 164 11.58 -9.07 -6.95
N GLN A 165 10.81 -8.06 -6.55
CA GLN A 165 10.36 -6.91 -7.35
C GLN A 165 9.76 -5.85 -6.41
N PRO A 166 9.53 -4.62 -6.88
CA PRO A 166 8.75 -3.62 -6.15
C PRO A 166 7.37 -4.15 -5.70
N ILE A 167 6.90 -3.71 -4.55
CA ILE A 167 5.70 -4.27 -3.90
C ILE A 167 4.40 -3.98 -4.69
N ASP A 168 4.33 -2.83 -5.34
CA ASP A 168 3.26 -2.47 -6.28
C ASP A 168 3.24 -3.36 -7.53
N HIS A 169 4.41 -3.70 -8.09
CA HIS A 169 4.52 -4.69 -9.16
C HIS A 169 4.07 -6.08 -8.71
N LEU A 170 4.30 -6.45 -7.44
CA LEU A 170 3.75 -7.68 -6.87
C LEU A 170 2.22 -7.65 -6.82
N TYR A 171 1.61 -6.58 -6.33
CA TYR A 171 0.15 -6.45 -6.32
C TYR A 171 -0.44 -6.52 -7.73
N ALA A 172 0.19 -5.85 -8.70
CA ALA A 172 -0.23 -5.91 -10.09
C ALA A 172 -0.24 -7.36 -10.63
N LYS A 173 0.82 -8.13 -10.40
CA LYS A 173 0.88 -9.55 -10.78
C LYS A 173 -0.12 -10.44 -10.01
N LEU A 174 -0.34 -10.19 -8.72
CA LEU A 174 -1.25 -11.00 -7.91
C LEU A 174 -2.72 -10.78 -8.24
N SER A 175 -3.07 -9.66 -8.89
CA SER A 175 -4.42 -9.39 -9.35
C SER A 175 -5.00 -10.48 -10.27
N HIS A 176 -4.17 -11.16 -11.06
CA HIS A 176 -4.57 -12.31 -11.90
C HIS A 176 -5.09 -13.51 -11.11
N ARG A 177 -4.83 -13.57 -9.80
CA ARG A 177 -5.16 -14.69 -8.92
C ARG A 177 -6.20 -14.33 -7.85
N GLY A 178 -6.59 -13.06 -7.75
CA GLY A 178 -7.39 -12.54 -6.65
C GLY A 178 -8.54 -11.63 -7.10
N LEU A 179 -9.28 -11.16 -6.11
CA LEU A 179 -10.34 -10.17 -6.27
C LEU A 179 -9.77 -8.77 -6.00
N PHE A 180 -9.31 -8.13 -7.07
CA PHE A 180 -8.70 -6.82 -7.00
C PHE A 180 -9.66 -5.76 -7.53
N TYR A 181 -9.74 -4.66 -6.78
CA TYR A 181 -10.53 -3.50 -7.14
C TYR A 181 -9.67 -2.25 -7.12
N ALA A 182 -10.12 -1.21 -7.82
CA ALA A 182 -9.65 0.15 -7.69
C ALA A 182 -10.87 1.06 -7.52
N THR A 183 -10.75 2.14 -6.76
CA THR A 183 -11.84 3.12 -6.67
C THR A 183 -11.99 3.86 -8.01
N VAL A 184 -13.22 4.18 -8.40
CA VAL A 184 -13.48 4.91 -9.65
C VAL A 184 -12.92 6.33 -9.54
N LYS A 185 -13.28 7.03 -8.47
CA LYS A 185 -12.57 8.23 -8.03
C LYS A 185 -11.54 7.88 -6.97
N PRO A 186 -10.28 8.33 -7.08
CA PRO A 186 -9.27 8.07 -6.05
C PRO A 186 -9.68 8.72 -4.73
N LEU A 187 -9.39 8.05 -3.63
CA LEU A 187 -9.60 8.56 -2.27
C LEU A 187 -8.36 9.30 -1.75
N VAL A 188 -7.18 8.81 -2.14
CA VAL A 188 -5.91 9.41 -1.75
C VAL A 188 -5.04 9.70 -2.96
N GLY A 189 -4.13 10.64 -2.81
CA GLY A 189 -3.07 10.93 -3.76
C GLY A 189 -1.72 10.97 -3.05
N VAL A 190 -0.70 11.38 -3.78
CA VAL A 190 0.63 11.66 -3.22
C VAL A 190 0.76 13.15 -2.99
N GLN A 191 1.17 13.54 -1.79
CA GLN A 191 1.49 14.91 -1.46
C GLN A 191 2.80 15.32 -2.13
N LEU A 192 2.70 16.14 -3.17
CA LEU A 192 3.85 16.74 -3.85
C LEU A 192 4.61 17.67 -2.90
N GLY A 193 5.95 17.67 -2.99
CA GLY A 193 6.83 18.51 -2.16
C GLY A 193 7.34 17.83 -0.88
N LEU A 194 6.97 16.57 -0.64
CA LEU A 194 7.72 15.66 0.21
C LEU A 194 8.56 14.79 -0.73
N ASP A 195 9.89 14.96 -0.75
CA ASP A 195 10.76 14.12 -1.57
C ASP A 195 10.53 12.65 -1.22
N SER A 196 10.38 11.79 -2.23
CA SER A 196 10.13 10.37 -2.00
C SER A 196 11.30 9.74 -1.27
N ALA A 197 11.05 9.06 -0.14
CA ALA A 197 12.10 8.31 0.55
C ALA A 197 12.66 7.13 -0.26
N ILE A 198 12.01 6.77 -1.38
CA ILE A 198 12.50 5.77 -2.33
C ILE A 198 13.55 6.36 -3.27
N ASN A 199 13.46 7.66 -3.57
CA ASN A 199 14.35 8.40 -4.47
C ASN A 199 15.00 9.61 -3.77
N PRO A 200 15.76 9.40 -2.67
CA PRO A 200 16.51 10.46 -2.02
C PRO A 200 17.66 10.98 -2.91
#